data_AF-A0A1F7IGV9-F1
#
_entry.id   AF-A0A1F7IGV9-F1
#
_cell.length_a   1.000
_cell.length_b   1.000
_cell.length_c   1.000
_cell.angle_alpha   90.00
_cell.angle_beta   90.00
_cell.angle_gamma   90.00
#
_symmetry.space_group_name_H-M   'P 1'
#
loop_
_entity.id
_entity.type
_entity.pdbx_description
1 polymer ?
#
loop_
_entity_poly.entity_id
_entity_poly.type
_entity_poly.pdbx_seq_one_letter_code
_entity_poly.pdbx_strand_id
1 'polypeptide(L)'
;MRNKLELRLLTGFIGFSLLTQACHGIQPNPQESPTRLPIGPTVLSNNMTELPSVALAPTPNLIAFPTSTPITNGEPNYPTAENEANLKVQEFKIFIDPSLVPDIEFAKENLSKYVTDMNFILAKNTNRRLSFNPETDIILTSTQPQSDSCSECPEEGFEIWSHIAPRENIDYPLSYGGYLSFDNSGAGVLAGLHWTKIYNPDNLIPNTDETRDYWSQIDDMLHEFAHVHGAGWGEYFKLAMEKDTTGVDPILDINLYDPNDPFWSNKRDFFSDPLLMSAYDNPLIGNPTSRADLLAKTKFSTLTATILNGSYRKGAPITDLSNLNIQITDRNTGLPISGAKIKIWYVQGISDSPSGLLYDNASNEQGGFSFGWGSQGDPHNNYDFLRLIKVYKDGYAPVAMYVSVFDLEIQKLLEGKDIYSTTISLEPAQ
;
A
#
# COMPACT_ATOMS: atom_id res chain seq x y z
N MET A 1 17.12 10.45 -59.30
CA MET A 1 18.56 10.77 -59.33
C MET A 1 18.94 11.35 -57.97
N ARG A 2 19.52 10.50 -57.10
CA ARG A 2 20.88 10.61 -56.52
C ARG A 2 21.03 11.78 -55.52
N ASN A 3 21.02 11.47 -54.21
CA ASN A 3 22.18 11.15 -53.34
C ASN A 3 22.89 12.43 -52.87
N LYS A 4 23.40 12.63 -51.65
CA LYS A 4 23.66 11.81 -50.45
C LYS A 4 24.19 12.82 -49.39
N LEU A 5 23.93 12.63 -48.10
CA LEU A 5 24.98 12.34 -47.11
C LEU A 5 24.36 11.99 -45.75
N GLU A 6 24.61 10.75 -45.31
CA GLU A 6 24.53 10.31 -43.92
C GLU A 6 25.83 10.67 -43.19
N LEU A 7 25.79 10.77 -41.86
CA LEU A 7 26.86 10.25 -41.02
C LEU A 7 26.29 9.71 -39.69
N ARG A 8 26.32 8.38 -39.55
CA ARG A 8 26.29 7.66 -38.27
C ARG A 8 27.68 7.68 -37.65
N LEU A 9 27.76 7.67 -36.32
CA LEU A 9 28.80 6.94 -35.61
C LEU A 9 28.29 6.44 -34.25
N LEU A 10 28.40 5.13 -34.12
CA LEU A 10 28.17 4.27 -32.97
C LEU A 10 29.52 4.03 -32.27
N THR A 11 29.50 3.41 -31.08
CA THR A 11 30.61 2.86 -30.26
C THR A 11 31.25 3.85 -29.28
N GLY A 12 31.57 3.50 -28.03
CA GLY A 12 31.55 2.21 -27.36
C GLY A 12 32.01 2.37 -25.91
N PHE A 13 31.57 1.42 -25.09
CA PHE A 13 31.75 1.20 -23.65
C PHE A 13 33.21 0.97 -23.18
N ILE A 14 33.34 0.88 -21.84
CA ILE A 14 34.43 0.35 -20.96
C ILE A 14 35.38 1.45 -20.45
N GLY A 15 35.62 1.68 -19.16
CA GLY A 15 35.27 1.01 -17.90
C GLY A 15 36.19 1.55 -16.78
N PHE A 16 35.80 1.30 -15.51
CA PHE A 16 36.44 1.58 -14.20
C PHE A 16 35.64 2.58 -13.35
N SER A 17 35.34 2.38 -12.06
CA SER A 17 35.33 1.21 -11.16
C SER A 17 35.12 1.80 -9.76
N LEU A 18 34.11 1.30 -9.05
CA LEU A 18 33.98 1.22 -7.59
C LEU A 18 33.89 2.52 -6.75
N LEU A 19 32.93 2.49 -5.83
CA LEU A 19 32.54 3.47 -4.80
C LEU A 19 31.63 4.62 -5.25
N THR A 20 30.33 4.34 -5.40
CA THR A 20 29.20 5.21 -5.00
C THR A 20 27.87 4.51 -5.36
N GLN A 21 27.51 3.47 -4.61
CA GLN A 21 26.20 2.80 -4.72
C GLN A 21 25.59 2.71 -3.32
N ALA A 22 25.06 3.83 -2.84
CA ALA A 22 24.29 3.84 -1.59
C ALA A 22 23.13 4.86 -1.56
N CYS A 23 23.08 5.86 -2.45
CA CYS A 23 22.08 6.95 -2.34
C CYS A 23 21.33 7.30 -3.64
N HIS A 24 21.45 6.53 -4.72
CA HIS A 24 20.79 6.84 -6.00
C HIS A 24 19.90 5.71 -6.55
N GLY A 25 19.62 4.67 -5.74
CA GLY A 25 18.88 3.49 -6.18
C GLY A 25 17.40 3.44 -5.77
N ILE A 26 16.91 4.45 -5.05
CA ILE A 26 15.56 4.47 -4.48
C ILE A 26 14.89 5.77 -4.92
N GLN A 27 14.45 5.83 -6.18
CA GLN A 27 13.43 6.79 -6.57
C GLN A 27 12.46 6.04 -7.49
N PRO A 28 11.17 5.91 -7.12
CA PRO A 28 10.16 5.77 -8.15
C PRO A 28 10.25 7.00 -9.04
N ASN A 29 10.19 6.79 -10.35
CA ASN A 29 10.27 7.84 -11.35
C ASN A 29 9.24 8.96 -11.02
N PRO A 30 9.66 10.23 -10.79
CA PRO A 30 8.75 11.29 -10.33
C PRO A 30 7.70 11.73 -11.37
N GLN A 31 7.67 11.11 -12.55
CA GLN A 31 6.72 11.42 -13.63
C GLN A 31 5.58 10.41 -13.82
N GLU A 32 5.46 9.37 -13.00
CA GLU A 32 4.38 8.38 -13.12
C GLU A 32 3.72 8.03 -11.77
N SER A 33 3.19 9.04 -11.06
CA SER A 33 2.08 8.81 -10.13
C SER A 33 0.76 9.16 -10.83
N PRO A 34 -0.03 8.16 -11.28
CA PRO A 34 -1.39 8.44 -11.72
C PRO A 34 -2.22 8.79 -10.50
N THR A 35 -2.90 9.92 -10.61
CA THR A 35 -3.81 10.48 -9.61
C THR A 35 -4.76 9.44 -9.05
N ARG A 36 -4.93 9.43 -7.72
CA ARG A 36 -6.00 8.69 -7.06
C ARG A 36 -7.34 9.23 -7.56
N LEU A 37 -7.98 8.53 -8.49
CA LEU A 37 -9.38 8.79 -8.79
C LEU A 37 -10.17 8.57 -7.49
N PRO A 38 -11.16 9.41 -7.17
CA PRO A 38 -12.03 9.17 -6.04
C PRO A 38 -12.82 7.89 -6.32
N ILE A 39 -12.38 6.76 -5.78
CA ILE A 39 -13.13 5.50 -5.82
C ILE A 39 -14.24 5.59 -4.78
N GLY A 40 -15.26 6.40 -5.09
CA GLY A 40 -16.60 6.32 -4.51
C GLY A 40 -17.53 5.65 -5.51
N PRO A 41 -18.66 5.08 -5.08
CA PRO A 41 -19.55 4.32 -5.95
C PRO A 41 -20.06 5.23 -7.08
N THR A 42 -19.81 4.81 -8.33
CA THR A 42 -20.41 5.44 -9.49
C THR A 42 -21.92 5.22 -9.41
N VAL A 43 -22.69 6.31 -9.44
CA VAL A 43 -24.16 6.29 -9.46
C VAL A 43 -24.62 5.58 -10.74
N LEU A 44 -24.96 4.29 -10.66
CA LEU A 44 -25.70 3.61 -11.70
C LEU A 44 -27.19 3.91 -11.53
N SER A 45 -27.71 4.67 -12.48
CA SER A 45 -29.13 5.01 -12.60
C SER A 45 -30.01 3.76 -12.66
N ASN A 46 -31.04 3.73 -11.81
CA ASN A 46 -32.11 2.74 -11.77
C ASN A 46 -32.73 2.49 -13.15
N ASN A 47 -32.79 1.20 -13.54
CA ASN A 47 -33.85 0.65 -14.37
C ASN A 47 -34.02 -0.84 -14.00
N MET A 48 -34.76 -1.10 -12.91
CA MET A 48 -35.25 -2.43 -12.59
C MET A 48 -36.50 -2.71 -13.43
N THR A 49 -36.39 -3.67 -14.35
CA THR A 49 -37.53 -4.47 -14.82
C THR A 49 -37.43 -5.84 -14.17
N GLU A 50 -38.47 -6.19 -13.40
CA GLU A 50 -38.68 -7.46 -12.70
C GLU A 50 -38.52 -8.68 -13.62
N LEU A 51 -38.03 -9.81 -13.08
CA LEU A 51 -38.33 -11.20 -13.47
C LEU A 51 -37.86 -12.15 -12.34
N PRO A 52 -38.33 -13.42 -12.25
CA PRO A 52 -39.14 -13.88 -11.14
C PRO A 52 -38.45 -14.89 -10.20
N SER A 53 -39.09 -15.10 -9.04
CA SER A 53 -38.69 -16.03 -7.98
C SER A 53 -38.52 -17.48 -8.47
N VAL A 54 -37.38 -18.10 -8.13
CA VAL A 54 -37.19 -19.56 -8.19
C VAL A 54 -36.72 -20.06 -6.82
N ALA A 55 -37.32 -21.17 -6.41
CA ALA A 55 -37.34 -21.72 -5.06
C ALA A 55 -35.99 -22.18 -4.51
N LEU A 56 -35.83 -22.00 -3.19
CA LEU A 56 -34.74 -22.48 -2.35
C LEU A 56 -34.68 -24.02 -2.30
N ALA A 57 -33.51 -24.58 -2.60
CA ALA A 57 -33.13 -25.96 -2.29
C ALA A 57 -32.36 -26.00 -0.95
N PRO A 58 -32.42 -27.11 -0.19
CA PRO A 58 -31.99 -27.16 1.21
C PRO A 58 -30.47 -27.18 1.38
N THR A 59 -29.99 -26.35 2.31
CA THR A 59 -28.62 -26.28 2.82
C THR A 59 -28.16 -27.57 3.51
N PRO A 60 -27.02 -28.17 3.13
CA PRO A 60 -26.35 -29.17 3.94
C PRO A 60 -25.36 -28.52 4.91
N ASN A 61 -25.59 -28.78 6.20
CA ASN A 61 -24.66 -28.81 7.34
C ASN A 61 -23.32 -28.06 7.22
N LEU A 62 -23.27 -26.88 7.85
CA LEU A 62 -22.06 -26.18 8.27
C LEU A 62 -21.27 -27.03 9.27
N ILE A 63 -20.05 -27.43 8.90
CA ILE A 63 -19.06 -27.99 9.81
C ILE A 63 -18.33 -26.82 10.49
N ALA A 64 -18.17 -26.93 11.81
CA ALA A 64 -17.54 -25.93 12.68
C ALA A 64 -16.07 -25.71 12.30
N PHE A 65 -15.72 -24.44 12.06
CA PHE A 65 -14.35 -23.97 11.97
C PHE A 65 -13.75 -23.78 13.37
N PRO A 66 -12.43 -23.98 13.55
CA PRO A 66 -11.78 -23.72 14.82
C PRO A 66 -11.98 -22.25 15.22
N THR A 67 -12.38 -22.07 16.47
CA THR A 67 -12.71 -20.79 17.09
C THR A 67 -11.54 -19.81 16.96
N SER A 68 -11.62 -18.88 16.00
CA SER A 68 -10.94 -17.61 16.10
C SER A 68 -11.48 -16.90 17.34
N THR A 69 -10.57 -16.55 18.24
CA THR A 69 -10.88 -15.69 19.40
C THR A 69 -11.66 -14.47 18.93
N PRO A 70 -12.76 -14.09 19.62
CA PRO A 70 -13.56 -12.94 19.22
C PRO A 70 -12.71 -11.67 19.33
N ILE A 71 -12.61 -10.91 18.24
CA ILE A 71 -12.16 -9.52 18.29
C ILE A 71 -13.26 -8.77 19.03
N THR A 72 -13.03 -8.47 20.31
CA THR A 72 -13.95 -7.68 21.14
C THR A 72 -14.06 -6.26 20.60
N ASN A 73 -15.31 -5.82 20.46
CA ASN A 73 -15.71 -4.48 20.07
C ASN A 73 -15.02 -3.40 20.92
N GLY A 74 -14.47 -2.38 20.26
CA GLY A 74 -14.65 -0.99 20.70
C GLY A 74 -13.71 -0.39 21.75
N GLU A 75 -12.55 -0.97 22.06
CA GLU A 75 -11.50 -0.20 22.76
C GLU A 75 -10.44 0.28 21.77
N PRO A 76 -9.97 1.54 21.88
CA PRO A 76 -8.75 1.93 21.21
C PRO A 76 -7.64 1.00 21.71
N ASN A 77 -7.00 0.26 20.79
CA ASN A 77 -5.73 -0.37 21.13
C ASN A 77 -4.78 0.77 21.50
N TYR A 78 -4.58 0.96 22.79
CA TYR A 78 -3.52 1.80 23.30
C TYR A 78 -2.18 1.24 22.81
N PRO A 79 -1.14 2.09 22.62
CA PRO A 79 0.17 1.60 22.25
C PRO A 79 0.59 0.47 23.20
N THR A 80 1.16 -0.60 22.67
CA THR A 80 1.68 -1.68 23.51
C THR A 80 2.69 -1.10 24.50
N ALA A 81 2.88 -1.70 25.67
CA ALA A 81 3.90 -1.26 26.64
C ALA A 81 5.30 -1.17 26.00
N GLU A 82 5.57 -1.99 24.98
CA GLU A 82 6.78 -1.95 24.16
C GLU A 82 6.85 -0.70 23.25
N ASN A 83 5.73 -0.29 22.65
CA ASN A 83 5.67 0.94 21.86
C ASN A 83 5.89 2.19 22.73
N GLU A 84 5.39 2.19 23.96
CA GLU A 84 5.62 3.29 24.90
C GLU A 84 7.08 3.34 25.39
N ALA A 85 7.69 2.18 25.66
CA ALA A 85 9.08 2.08 26.07
C ALA A 85 10.08 2.52 24.98
N ASN A 86 9.71 2.37 23.70
CA ASN A 86 10.54 2.68 22.55
C ASN A 86 10.00 3.86 21.73
N LEU A 87 9.34 4.83 22.38
CA LEU A 87 8.74 5.97 21.71
C LEU A 87 9.79 6.78 20.91
N LYS A 88 9.54 6.95 19.62
CA LYS A 88 10.36 7.75 18.69
C LYS A 88 9.59 9.01 18.32
N VAL A 89 10.01 10.13 18.91
CA VAL A 89 9.44 11.46 18.63
C VAL A 89 10.24 12.13 17.52
N GLN A 90 9.57 12.64 16.50
CA GLN A 90 10.15 13.32 15.35
C GLN A 90 9.65 14.75 15.30
N GLU A 91 10.58 15.69 15.10
CA GLU A 91 10.23 17.09 14.83
C GLU A 91 9.50 17.17 13.48
N PHE A 92 8.33 17.80 13.49
CA PHE A 92 7.49 17.98 12.31
C PHE A 92 7.41 19.46 11.96
N LYS A 93 7.69 19.81 10.71
CA LYS A 93 7.58 21.17 10.19
C LYS A 93 6.60 21.22 9.06
N ILE A 94 5.79 22.27 9.04
CA ILE A 94 4.80 22.53 7.99
C ILE A 94 5.28 23.71 7.18
N PHE A 95 5.73 23.42 5.95
CA PHE A 95 6.00 24.42 4.93
C PHE A 95 4.73 24.61 4.10
N ILE A 96 4.10 25.78 4.20
CA ILE A 96 2.80 26.03 3.60
C ILE A 96 2.79 27.33 2.78
N ASP A 97 2.13 27.29 1.63
CA ASP A 97 1.95 28.46 0.79
C ASP A 97 1.18 29.57 1.53
N PRO A 98 1.69 30.82 1.56
CA PRO A 98 1.02 31.93 2.24
C PRO A 98 -0.41 32.18 1.77
N SER A 99 -0.77 31.84 0.52
CA SER A 99 -2.13 32.01 -0.02
C SER A 99 -3.18 31.12 0.65
N LEU A 100 -2.76 30.02 1.30
CA LEU A 100 -3.63 29.13 2.07
C LEU A 100 -3.79 29.57 3.53
N VAL A 101 -3.02 30.57 3.97
CA VAL A 101 -2.98 31.07 5.35
C VAL A 101 -3.66 32.44 5.40
N PRO A 102 -4.98 32.49 5.64
CA PRO A 102 -5.70 33.77 5.73
C PRO A 102 -5.24 34.61 6.92
N ASP A 103 -4.82 33.94 8.00
CA ASP A 103 -4.31 34.52 9.23
C ASP A 103 -3.37 33.49 9.90
N ILE A 104 -2.26 33.95 10.47
CA ILE A 104 -1.27 33.06 11.06
C ILE A 104 -1.77 32.44 12.36
N GLU A 105 -2.56 33.16 13.16
CA GLU A 105 -3.12 32.61 14.40
C GLU A 105 -4.17 31.53 14.08
N PHE A 106 -4.97 31.74 13.03
CA PHE A 106 -5.84 30.69 12.49
C PHE A 106 -5.05 29.44 12.05
N ALA A 107 -3.92 29.59 11.36
CA ALA A 107 -3.10 28.44 10.95
C ALA A 107 -2.47 27.73 12.16
N LYS A 108 -1.93 28.49 13.13
CA LYS A 108 -1.38 27.94 14.38
C LYS A 108 -2.39 27.09 15.14
N GLU A 109 -3.60 27.63 15.33
CA GLU A 109 -4.67 26.94 16.04
C GLU A 109 -5.05 25.64 15.33
N ASN A 110 -5.28 25.72 14.01
CA ASN A 110 -5.88 24.61 13.28
C ASN A 110 -4.85 23.56 12.87
N LEU A 111 -3.67 23.92 12.38
CA LEU A 111 -2.63 22.93 12.02
C LEU A 111 -2.14 22.13 13.23
N SER A 112 -2.16 22.72 14.43
CA SER A 112 -1.90 21.97 15.67
C SER A 112 -2.89 20.81 15.88
N LYS A 113 -4.15 21.00 15.47
CA LYS A 113 -5.19 19.96 15.55
C LYS A 113 -5.00 18.88 14.49
N TYR A 114 -4.49 19.23 13.29
CA TYR A 114 -4.11 18.24 12.27
C TYR A 114 -3.01 17.31 12.80
N VAL A 115 -1.96 17.88 13.39
CA VAL A 115 -0.86 17.10 13.98
C VAL A 115 -1.36 16.25 15.15
N THR A 116 -2.31 16.77 15.94
CA THR A 116 -2.97 16.00 17.01
C THR A 116 -3.72 14.78 16.45
N ASP A 117 -4.47 14.96 15.36
CA ASP A 117 -5.20 13.88 14.69
C ASP A 117 -4.25 12.83 14.09
N MET A 118 -3.15 13.26 13.44
CA MET A 118 -2.11 12.34 12.97
C MET A 118 -1.48 11.55 14.13
N ASN A 119 -1.13 12.23 15.23
CA ASN A 119 -0.60 11.59 16.44
C ASN A 119 -1.59 10.61 17.07
N PHE A 120 -2.89 10.90 17.01
CA PHE A 120 -3.93 9.98 17.48
C PHE A 120 -3.92 8.68 16.68
N ILE A 121 -3.78 8.75 15.35
CA ILE A 121 -3.69 7.56 14.49
C ILE A 121 -2.38 6.81 14.71
N LEU A 122 -1.24 7.51 14.71
CA LEU A 122 0.08 6.92 14.97
C LEU A 122 0.11 6.19 16.32
N ALA A 123 -0.59 6.72 17.32
CA ALA A 123 -0.62 6.14 18.66
C ALA A 123 -1.29 4.78 18.79
N LYS A 124 -2.15 4.40 17.84
CA LYS A 124 -2.92 3.15 17.95
C LYS A 124 -2.07 1.88 17.85
N ASN A 125 -0.99 1.91 17.08
CA ASN A 125 -0.15 0.72 16.88
C ASN A 125 1.30 1.01 16.47
N THR A 126 1.75 2.26 16.51
CA THR A 126 3.14 2.61 16.23
C THR A 126 3.83 3.21 17.45
N ASN A 127 5.16 3.13 17.45
CA ASN A 127 6.03 3.84 18.39
C ASN A 127 6.40 5.25 17.91
N ARG A 128 5.76 5.79 16.85
CA ARG A 128 6.08 7.09 16.26
C ARG A 128 5.19 8.20 16.80
N ARG A 129 5.75 9.39 17.07
CA ARG A 129 5.00 10.62 17.36
C ARG A 129 5.65 11.81 16.68
N LEU A 130 4.82 12.78 16.31
CA LEU A 130 5.23 14.08 15.82
C LEU A 130 5.28 15.07 16.97
N SER A 131 6.39 15.79 17.10
CA SER A 131 6.51 17.01 17.91
C SER A 131 6.33 18.20 16.99
N PHE A 132 5.45 19.12 17.37
CA PHE A 132 5.12 20.30 16.58
C PHE A 132 4.87 21.47 17.50
N ASN A 133 5.60 22.56 17.27
CA ASN A 133 5.44 23.84 17.93
C ASN A 133 4.86 24.85 16.92
N PRO A 134 3.58 25.23 17.03
CA PRO A 134 2.96 26.15 16.08
C PRO A 134 3.63 27.53 16.02
N GLU A 135 4.39 27.93 17.04
CA GLU A 135 5.12 29.20 17.05
C GLU A 135 6.36 29.22 16.14
N THR A 136 6.96 28.06 15.85
CA THR A 136 8.23 27.97 15.11
C THR A 136 8.18 27.07 13.89
N ASP A 137 7.25 26.11 13.88
CA ASP A 137 7.29 24.99 12.93
C ASP A 137 6.31 25.18 11.76
N ILE A 138 5.63 26.33 11.70
CA ILE A 138 4.87 26.79 10.53
C ILE A 138 5.73 27.77 9.76
N ILE A 139 6.14 27.37 8.56
CA ILE A 139 7.05 28.13 7.71
C ILE A 139 6.28 28.51 6.44
N LEU A 140 6.02 29.80 6.27
CA LEU A 140 5.33 30.31 5.09
C LEU A 140 6.30 30.37 3.91
N THR A 141 6.02 29.59 2.86
CA THR A 141 6.84 29.55 1.63
C THR A 141 5.98 29.20 0.44
N SER A 142 6.17 29.91 -0.67
CA SER A 142 5.55 29.59 -1.97
C SER A 142 6.51 28.81 -2.89
N THR A 143 7.67 28.43 -2.37
CA THR A 143 8.67 27.64 -3.09
C THR A 143 8.93 26.33 -2.36
N GLN A 144 9.22 25.30 -3.15
CA GLN A 144 9.64 24.01 -2.65
C GLN A 144 10.79 24.13 -1.63
N PRO A 145 10.63 23.64 -0.39
CA PRO A 145 11.65 23.75 0.65
C PRO A 145 12.76 22.70 0.52
N GLN A 146 12.48 21.55 -0.10
CA GLN A 146 13.39 20.42 -0.18
C GLN A 146 14.15 20.32 -1.50
N SER A 147 15.30 19.64 -1.45
CA SER A 147 16.14 19.40 -2.63
C SER A 147 15.74 18.20 -3.52
N ASP A 148 14.72 17.43 -3.12
CA ASP A 148 14.34 16.13 -3.71
C ASP A 148 15.49 15.12 -3.81
N SER A 149 16.45 15.28 -2.91
CA SER A 149 17.66 14.48 -2.86
C SER A 149 18.09 14.32 -1.41
N CYS A 150 18.84 13.27 -1.16
CA CYS A 150 19.23 12.88 0.18
C CYS A 150 20.68 12.43 0.15
N SER A 151 21.61 13.33 0.47
CA SER A 151 23.04 13.00 0.52
C SER A 151 23.35 12.00 1.62
N GLU A 152 22.68 12.12 2.76
CA GLU A 152 22.68 11.16 3.86
C GLU A 152 21.23 10.93 4.28
N CYS A 153 20.75 9.69 4.19
CA CYS A 153 19.41 9.32 4.62
C CYS A 153 19.50 8.60 5.97
N PRO A 154 19.51 9.31 7.10
CA PRO A 154 19.56 8.67 8.39
C PRO A 154 18.27 7.89 8.65
N GLU A 155 18.41 6.73 9.27
CA GLU A 155 17.27 5.87 9.66
C GLU A 155 16.58 6.37 10.93
N GLU A 156 17.23 7.26 11.69
CA GLU A 156 16.73 7.83 12.94
C GLU A 156 17.20 9.29 13.12
N GLY A 157 16.54 10.03 14.00
CA GLY A 157 16.96 11.39 14.39
C GLY A 157 16.78 12.47 13.32
N PHE A 158 15.97 12.21 12.29
CA PHE A 158 15.64 13.19 11.25
C PHE A 158 14.30 13.89 11.47
N GLU A 159 14.17 15.06 10.86
CA GLU A 159 12.93 15.84 10.80
C GLU A 159 11.98 15.30 9.72
N ILE A 160 10.69 15.51 9.94
CA ILE A 160 9.65 15.31 8.93
C ILE A 160 9.13 16.68 8.50
N TRP A 161 9.10 16.93 7.20
CA TRP A 161 8.54 18.16 6.64
C TRP A 161 7.28 17.83 5.85
N SER A 162 6.24 18.65 5.95
CA SER A 162 5.18 18.68 4.93
C SER A 162 5.37 19.90 4.05
N HIS A 163 5.23 19.72 2.74
CA HIS A 163 5.22 20.82 1.77
C HIS A 163 3.84 20.92 1.12
N ILE A 164 3.13 21.99 1.48
CA ILE A 164 1.74 22.23 1.12
C ILE A 164 1.64 23.42 0.18
N ALA A 165 1.17 23.17 -1.03
CA ALA A 165 0.91 24.15 -2.08
C ALA A 165 -0.61 24.31 -2.29
N PRO A 166 -1.08 25.44 -2.87
CA PRO A 166 -2.47 25.57 -3.23
C PRO A 166 -2.85 24.54 -4.30
N ARG A 167 -4.11 24.12 -4.27
CA ARG A 167 -4.70 23.30 -5.31
C ARG A 167 -4.72 24.04 -6.65
N GLU A 168 -3.95 23.56 -7.63
CA GLU A 168 -3.87 24.17 -8.97
C GLU A 168 -4.90 23.62 -9.96
N ASN A 169 -5.21 22.32 -9.86
CA ASN A 169 -6.13 21.65 -10.77
C ASN A 169 -7.59 21.80 -10.29
N ILE A 170 -8.36 22.60 -11.03
CA ILE A 170 -9.76 22.90 -10.69
C ILE A 170 -10.71 21.70 -10.85
N ASP A 171 -10.34 20.72 -11.69
CA ASP A 171 -11.13 19.51 -11.95
C ASP A 171 -11.13 18.55 -10.75
N TYR A 172 -10.23 18.74 -9.79
CA TYR A 172 -10.17 17.98 -8.54
C TYR A 172 -10.82 18.78 -7.42
N PRO A 173 -12.11 18.60 -7.09
CA PRO A 173 -12.81 19.49 -6.15
C PRO A 173 -12.28 19.47 -4.70
N LEU A 174 -11.40 18.53 -4.38
CA LEU A 174 -10.81 18.31 -3.06
C LEU A 174 -9.28 18.48 -3.14
N SER A 175 -8.64 18.53 -1.98
CA SER A 175 -7.18 18.41 -1.83
C SER A 175 -6.73 17.04 -2.32
N TYR A 176 -5.51 16.98 -2.84
CA TYR A 176 -4.93 15.78 -3.42
C TYR A 176 -3.42 15.82 -3.38
N GLY A 177 -2.81 14.73 -3.82
CA GLY A 177 -1.38 14.64 -4.08
C GLY A 177 -0.70 13.83 -3.01
N GLY A 178 0.51 14.23 -2.65
CA GLY A 178 1.41 13.39 -1.87
C GLY A 178 2.41 12.69 -2.78
N TYR A 179 3.67 12.82 -2.41
CA TYR A 179 4.72 11.87 -2.74
C TYR A 179 5.84 11.96 -1.71
N LEU A 180 6.52 10.84 -1.52
CA LEU A 180 7.74 10.76 -0.74
C LEU A 180 8.83 11.60 -1.40
N SER A 181 9.41 12.53 -0.64
CA SER A 181 10.65 13.20 -1.01
C SER A 181 11.61 13.32 0.16
N PHE A 182 12.78 13.88 -0.09
CA PHE A 182 13.86 14.07 0.85
C PHE A 182 14.53 15.41 0.68
N ASP A 183 15.16 15.86 1.77
CA ASP A 183 16.09 16.98 1.73
C ASP A 183 17.54 16.55 1.98
N ASN A 184 18.51 17.34 1.52
CA ASN A 184 19.93 17.08 1.70
C ASN A 184 20.36 17.12 3.17
N SER A 185 19.58 17.78 4.05
CA SER A 185 19.73 17.66 5.50
C SER A 185 19.44 16.26 6.05
N GLY A 186 18.83 15.38 5.25
CA GLY A 186 18.34 14.08 5.67
C GLY A 186 16.88 14.11 6.15
N ALA A 187 16.17 15.25 6.08
CA ALA A 187 14.74 15.30 6.40
C ALA A 187 13.92 14.42 5.45
N GLY A 188 12.87 13.78 5.99
CA GLY A 188 11.85 13.10 5.19
C GLY A 188 10.73 14.09 4.86
N VAL A 189 10.25 14.10 3.61
CA VAL A 189 9.35 15.15 3.14
C VAL A 189 8.07 14.53 2.58
N LEU A 190 6.94 14.94 3.16
CA LEU A 190 5.58 14.73 2.63
C LEU A 190 5.35 15.83 1.58
N ALA A 191 5.75 15.56 0.34
CA ALA A 191 5.80 16.55 -0.71
C ALA A 191 4.56 16.49 -1.62
N GLY A 192 4.38 17.51 -2.46
CA GLY A 192 3.30 17.53 -3.46
C GLY A 192 1.89 17.53 -2.86
N LEU A 193 1.71 18.06 -1.65
CA LEU A 193 0.40 18.16 -1.02
C LEU A 193 -0.31 19.40 -1.56
N HIS A 194 -1.38 19.22 -2.33
CA HIS A 194 -2.12 20.30 -2.96
C HIS A 194 -3.43 20.55 -2.23
N TRP A 195 -3.47 21.57 -1.37
CA TRP A 195 -4.61 21.82 -0.49
C TRP A 195 -5.55 22.89 -1.03
N THR A 196 -6.83 22.73 -0.78
CA THR A 196 -7.85 23.74 -1.09
C THR A 196 -7.83 24.91 -0.10
N LYS A 197 -7.69 24.60 1.20
CA LYS A 197 -7.63 25.52 2.35
C LYS A 197 -7.28 24.75 3.63
N ILE A 198 -7.00 25.49 4.70
CA ILE A 198 -6.96 24.95 6.07
C ILE A 198 -8.38 24.93 6.64
N TYR A 199 -8.79 23.80 7.22
CA TYR A 199 -10.09 23.65 7.90
C TYR A 199 -9.96 23.87 9.41
N ASN A 200 -11.07 24.22 10.08
CA ASN A 200 -11.15 24.12 11.53
C ASN A 200 -11.75 22.76 11.92
N PRO A 201 -10.95 21.82 12.48
CA PRO A 201 -11.40 20.45 12.78
C PRO A 201 -12.54 20.35 13.80
N ASP A 202 -12.77 21.39 14.62
CA ASP A 202 -13.81 21.38 15.64
C ASP A 202 -15.19 21.77 15.07
N ASN A 203 -15.22 22.35 13.87
CA ASN A 203 -16.43 22.80 13.19
C ASN A 203 -16.81 21.93 11.98
N LEU A 204 -16.10 20.81 11.77
CA LEU A 204 -16.38 19.91 10.65
C LEU A 204 -17.75 19.27 10.78
N ILE A 205 -18.55 19.38 9.71
CA ILE A 205 -19.89 18.81 9.64
C ILE A 205 -19.79 17.42 8.99
N PRO A 206 -20.28 16.35 9.64
CA PRO A 206 -20.26 15.01 9.06
C PRO A 206 -20.92 14.95 7.68
N ASN A 207 -20.44 14.06 6.81
CA ASN A 207 -20.99 13.83 5.48
C ASN A 207 -21.03 15.08 4.58
N THR A 208 -19.96 15.86 4.59
CA THR A 208 -19.78 17.04 3.73
C THR A 208 -18.45 16.99 2.99
N ASP A 209 -18.37 17.69 1.86
CA ASP A 209 -17.10 17.85 1.14
C ASP A 209 -16.01 18.48 2.01
N GLU A 210 -16.36 19.32 2.98
CA GLU A 210 -15.39 19.90 3.93
C GLU A 210 -14.74 18.84 4.82
N THR A 211 -15.53 17.93 5.40
CA THR A 211 -14.97 16.83 6.20
C THR A 211 -14.21 15.84 5.34
N ARG A 212 -14.70 15.58 4.11
CA ARG A 212 -14.00 14.73 3.15
C ARG A 212 -12.64 15.31 2.79
N ASP A 213 -12.59 16.59 2.46
CA ASP A 213 -11.37 17.27 2.06
C ASP A 213 -10.36 17.36 3.21
N TYR A 214 -10.81 17.74 4.41
CA TYR A 214 -10.00 17.68 5.63
C TYR A 214 -9.41 16.27 5.82
N TRP A 215 -10.22 15.23 5.66
CA TRP A 215 -9.75 13.88 5.85
C TRP A 215 -8.78 13.42 4.77
N SER A 216 -8.97 13.83 3.51
CA SER A 216 -7.98 13.62 2.45
C SER A 216 -6.64 14.24 2.81
N GLN A 217 -6.60 15.45 3.37
CA GLN A 217 -5.36 16.08 3.83
C GLN A 217 -4.65 15.27 4.92
N ILE A 218 -5.39 14.71 5.89
CA ILE A 218 -4.84 13.84 6.95
C ILE A 218 -4.38 12.49 6.38
N ASP A 219 -5.18 11.88 5.50
CA ASP A 219 -4.90 10.60 4.85
C ASP A 219 -3.61 10.67 4.03
N ASP A 220 -3.49 11.67 3.15
CA ASP A 220 -2.32 11.88 2.30
C ASP A 220 -1.05 12.13 3.14
N MET A 221 -1.14 12.93 4.21
CA MET A 221 0.01 13.13 5.11
C MET A 221 0.43 11.85 5.85
N LEU A 222 -0.53 11.03 6.32
CA LEU A 222 -0.23 9.75 6.98
C LEU A 222 0.32 8.72 5.99
N HIS A 223 -0.19 8.72 4.76
CA HIS A 223 0.26 7.89 3.66
C HIS A 223 1.73 8.17 3.33
N GLU A 224 2.07 9.43 3.07
CA GLU A 224 3.46 9.81 2.78
C GLU A 224 4.38 9.63 3.98
N PHE A 225 3.86 9.80 5.20
CA PHE A 225 4.64 9.54 6.41
C PHE A 225 5.07 8.07 6.46
N ALA A 226 4.18 7.15 6.06
CA ALA A 226 4.52 5.74 5.99
C ALA A 226 5.60 5.46 4.93
N HIS A 227 5.51 6.08 3.75
CA HIS A 227 6.55 5.98 2.72
C HIS A 227 7.92 6.49 3.19
N VAL A 228 7.97 7.61 3.93
CA VAL A 228 9.22 8.16 4.51
C VAL A 228 9.93 7.14 5.40
N HIS A 229 9.19 6.26 6.06
CA HIS A 229 9.75 5.22 6.93
C HIS A 229 9.93 3.87 6.22
N GLY A 230 9.72 3.81 4.91
CA GLY A 230 9.97 2.62 4.08
C GLY A 230 8.79 1.69 3.91
N ALA A 231 7.60 2.06 4.37
CA ALA A 231 6.39 1.27 4.12
C ALA A 231 5.82 1.59 2.73
N GLY A 232 4.99 0.70 2.20
CA GLY A 232 4.22 1.01 1.00
C GLY A 232 4.99 1.11 -0.32
N TRP A 233 6.29 0.78 -0.37
CA TRP A 233 7.02 0.81 -1.63
C TRP A 233 6.34 -0.15 -2.64
N GLY A 234 5.84 0.37 -3.76
CA GLY A 234 5.01 -0.36 -4.72
C GLY A 234 3.49 -0.15 -4.59
N GLU A 235 3.05 0.70 -3.66
CA GLU A 235 1.68 1.21 -3.50
C GLU A 235 0.58 0.15 -3.29
N TYR A 236 0.20 -0.13 -2.04
CA TYR A 236 -0.81 -1.17 -1.70
C TYR A 236 -2.13 -0.99 -2.45
N PHE A 237 -2.54 0.25 -2.72
CA PHE A 237 -3.78 0.55 -3.42
C PHE A 237 -3.81 0.00 -4.86
N LYS A 238 -2.67 -0.35 -5.46
CA LYS A 238 -2.63 -1.05 -6.75
C LYS A 238 -3.26 -2.43 -6.65
N LEU A 239 -3.10 -3.12 -5.53
CA LEU A 239 -3.75 -4.41 -5.26
C LEU A 239 -5.26 -4.31 -5.02
N ALA A 240 -5.84 -3.11 -4.97
CA ALA A 240 -7.27 -2.98 -4.69
C ALA A 240 -8.10 -3.65 -5.79
N MET A 241 -7.67 -3.54 -7.05
CA MET A 241 -8.38 -4.07 -8.21
C MET A 241 -7.37 -4.53 -9.26
N GLU A 242 -7.15 -5.83 -9.37
CA GLU A 242 -6.25 -6.40 -10.39
C GLU A 242 -6.99 -7.40 -11.27
N LYS A 243 -6.64 -7.39 -12.56
CA LYS A 243 -7.25 -8.28 -13.56
C LYS A 243 -6.28 -9.36 -13.96
N ASP A 244 -6.77 -10.60 -13.98
CA ASP A 244 -6.02 -11.71 -14.55
C ASP A 244 -6.02 -11.63 -16.08
N THR A 245 -4.92 -11.09 -16.61
CA THR A 245 -4.73 -10.92 -18.06
C THR A 245 -4.08 -12.14 -18.73
N THR A 246 -3.91 -13.26 -18.02
CA THR A 246 -3.17 -14.42 -18.56
C THR A 246 -3.95 -15.18 -19.64
N GLY A 247 -5.28 -15.11 -19.64
CA GLY A 247 -6.16 -15.88 -20.54
C GLY A 247 -6.12 -17.39 -20.31
N VAL A 248 -5.60 -17.85 -19.17
CA VAL A 248 -5.44 -19.27 -18.83
C VAL A 248 -6.26 -19.58 -17.58
N ASP A 249 -7.23 -20.50 -17.65
CA ASP A 249 -8.01 -20.90 -16.47
C ASP A 249 -7.12 -21.53 -15.37
N PRO A 250 -7.47 -21.42 -14.07
CA PRO A 250 -8.60 -20.66 -13.56
C PRO A 250 -8.27 -19.16 -13.56
N ILE A 251 -9.23 -18.35 -13.99
CA ILE A 251 -9.16 -16.89 -13.93
C ILE A 251 -9.38 -16.45 -12.48
N LEU A 252 -8.49 -15.60 -11.96
CA LEU A 252 -8.61 -15.03 -10.62
C LEU A 252 -8.29 -13.53 -10.66
N ASP A 253 -9.32 -12.70 -10.62
CA ASP A 253 -9.17 -11.27 -10.39
C ASP A 253 -8.95 -10.98 -8.89
N ILE A 254 -8.35 -9.83 -8.58
CA ILE A 254 -8.39 -9.24 -7.24
C ILE A 254 -9.47 -8.15 -7.25
N ASN A 255 -10.37 -8.20 -6.27
CA ASN A 255 -11.38 -7.19 -6.05
C ASN A 255 -11.57 -6.95 -4.55
N LEU A 256 -11.01 -5.85 -4.06
CA LEU A 256 -11.09 -5.41 -2.67
C LEU A 256 -12.53 -5.27 -2.15
N TYR A 257 -13.50 -5.00 -3.02
CA TYR A 257 -14.91 -4.85 -2.63
C TYR A 257 -15.70 -6.17 -2.67
N ASP A 258 -15.13 -7.27 -3.17
CA ASP A 258 -15.75 -8.58 -3.03
C ASP A 258 -15.45 -9.15 -1.62
N PRO A 259 -16.47 -9.35 -0.76
CA PRO A 259 -16.26 -9.87 0.58
C PRO A 259 -15.68 -11.30 0.61
N ASN A 260 -15.71 -12.02 -0.52
CA ASN A 260 -15.16 -13.36 -0.68
C ASN A 260 -13.85 -13.39 -1.48
N ASP A 261 -13.26 -12.23 -1.78
CA ASP A 261 -12.00 -12.16 -2.51
C ASP A 261 -10.90 -12.96 -1.78
N PRO A 262 -10.30 -13.99 -2.41
CA PRO A 262 -9.32 -14.83 -1.75
C PRO A 262 -8.07 -14.08 -1.29
N PHE A 263 -7.63 -13.05 -2.03
CA PHE A 263 -6.41 -12.30 -1.71
C PHE A 263 -6.61 -11.40 -0.49
N TRP A 264 -7.76 -10.74 -0.38
CA TRP A 264 -8.08 -9.82 0.71
C TRP A 264 -8.71 -10.50 1.94
N SER A 265 -9.23 -11.74 1.79
CA SER A 265 -9.93 -12.46 2.86
C SER A 265 -9.15 -12.56 4.19
N ASN A 266 -7.81 -12.67 4.13
CA ASN A 266 -6.92 -12.77 5.29
C ASN A 266 -6.13 -11.48 5.58
N LYS A 267 -6.46 -10.35 4.94
CA LYS A 267 -5.76 -9.06 5.05
C LYS A 267 -6.68 -7.93 5.51
N ARG A 268 -7.66 -8.25 6.35
CA ARG A 268 -8.71 -7.29 6.77
C ARG A 268 -8.18 -6.10 7.58
N ASP A 269 -7.02 -6.22 8.21
CA ASP A 269 -6.40 -5.11 8.94
C ASP A 269 -5.83 -4.02 8.01
N PHE A 270 -5.68 -4.29 6.71
CA PHE A 270 -5.30 -3.28 5.71
C PHE A 270 -6.45 -2.33 5.34
N PHE A 271 -7.71 -2.70 5.59
CA PHE A 271 -8.86 -1.89 5.13
C PHE A 271 -8.97 -0.52 5.81
N SER A 272 -8.31 -0.34 6.96
CA SER A 272 -8.20 0.94 7.67
C SER A 272 -6.86 1.65 7.46
N ASP A 273 -5.95 1.06 6.67
CA ASP A 273 -4.59 1.54 6.47
C ASP A 273 -4.58 2.72 5.47
N PRO A 274 -4.07 3.91 5.86
CA PRO A 274 -3.90 5.04 4.94
C PRO A 274 -3.12 4.71 3.66
N LEU A 275 -2.24 3.70 3.68
CA LEU A 275 -1.52 3.25 2.47
C LEU A 275 -2.39 2.49 1.47
N LEU A 276 -3.50 1.87 1.90
CA LEU A 276 -4.42 1.17 1.00
C LEU A 276 -5.52 2.10 0.51
N MET A 277 -6.22 2.77 1.43
CA MET A 277 -7.29 3.69 1.10
C MET A 277 -7.71 4.56 2.27
N SER A 278 -8.06 5.80 1.97
CA SER A 278 -8.88 6.68 2.80
C SER A 278 -10.02 5.96 3.50
N ALA A 279 -10.13 6.24 4.79
CA ALA A 279 -11.26 5.80 5.60
C ALA A 279 -12.58 6.47 5.21
N TYR A 280 -12.56 7.69 4.65
CA TYR A 280 -13.78 8.44 4.38
C TYR A 280 -14.70 7.71 3.41
N ASP A 281 -15.95 7.45 3.85
CA ASP A 281 -16.96 6.71 3.08
C ASP A 281 -16.48 5.32 2.60
N ASN A 282 -15.56 4.70 3.35
CA ASN A 282 -15.07 3.37 3.02
C ASN A 282 -16.03 2.29 3.54
N PRO A 283 -16.69 1.51 2.65
CA PRO A 283 -17.68 0.51 3.06
C PRO A 283 -17.07 -0.65 3.84
N LEU A 284 -15.78 -0.93 3.69
CA LEU A 284 -15.11 -2.04 4.35
C LEU A 284 -14.89 -1.83 5.85
N ILE A 285 -14.97 -0.57 6.30
CA ILE A 285 -14.79 -0.20 7.71
C ILE A 285 -16.02 0.53 8.29
N GLY A 286 -17.13 0.57 7.54
CA GLY A 286 -18.43 1.06 8.01
C GLY A 286 -18.81 2.47 7.57
N ASN A 287 -18.25 2.97 6.47
CA ASN A 287 -18.53 4.29 5.88
C ASN A 287 -18.40 5.45 6.89
N PRO A 288 -17.26 5.63 7.57
CA PRO A 288 -17.09 6.75 8.48
C PRO A 288 -17.11 8.06 7.69
N THR A 289 -17.88 9.03 8.18
CA THR A 289 -18.04 10.36 7.53
C THR A 289 -17.96 11.52 8.52
N SER A 290 -17.75 11.24 9.81
CA SER A 290 -17.50 12.23 10.87
C SER A 290 -16.03 12.18 11.31
N ARG A 291 -15.44 13.30 11.73
CA ARG A 291 -14.06 13.34 12.27
C ARG A 291 -13.85 12.28 13.36
N ALA A 292 -14.80 12.15 14.29
CA ALA A 292 -14.71 11.17 15.38
C ALA A 292 -14.68 9.72 14.87
N ASP A 293 -15.55 9.37 13.92
CA ASP A 293 -15.58 8.02 13.35
C ASP A 293 -14.33 7.74 12.51
N LEU A 294 -13.87 8.72 11.72
CA LEU A 294 -12.65 8.62 10.92
C LEU A 294 -11.43 8.39 11.81
N LEU A 295 -11.30 9.17 12.87
CA LEU A 295 -10.27 8.98 13.89
C LEU A 295 -10.39 7.62 14.56
N ALA A 296 -11.60 7.13 14.87
CA ALA A 296 -11.80 5.83 15.52
C ALA A 296 -11.46 4.65 14.59
N LYS A 297 -11.77 4.75 13.30
CA LYS A 297 -11.65 3.65 12.34
C LYS A 297 -10.28 3.54 11.69
N THR A 298 -9.59 4.66 11.46
CA THR A 298 -8.30 4.67 10.74
C THR A 298 -7.19 4.08 11.59
N LYS A 299 -6.39 3.17 11.01
CA LYS A 299 -5.30 2.49 11.70
C LYS A 299 -4.40 1.84 10.65
N PHE A 300 -3.09 2.02 10.76
CA PHE A 300 -2.11 1.30 9.94
C PHE A 300 -2.29 -0.22 10.09
N SER A 301 -2.08 -0.97 9.02
CA SER A 301 -2.02 -2.44 9.07
C SER A 301 -0.87 -2.89 9.98
N THR A 302 -0.88 -4.16 10.37
CA THR A 302 0.18 -4.75 11.19
C THR A 302 1.54 -4.68 10.48
N LEU A 303 1.55 -4.86 9.16
CA LEU A 303 2.74 -4.74 8.33
C LEU A 303 3.27 -3.31 8.35
N THR A 304 2.45 -2.33 7.97
CA THR A 304 2.85 -0.91 7.94
C THR A 304 3.35 -0.44 9.28
N ALA A 305 2.65 -0.77 10.37
CA ALA A 305 3.07 -0.39 11.71
C ALA A 305 4.42 -1.01 12.10
N THR A 306 4.65 -2.27 11.74
CA THR A 306 5.96 -2.92 11.96
C THR A 306 7.07 -2.22 11.21
N ILE A 307 6.82 -1.83 9.96
CA ILE A 307 7.80 -1.10 9.16
C ILE A 307 8.10 0.27 9.78
N LEU A 308 7.04 1.04 10.12
CA LEU A 308 7.16 2.32 10.81
C LEU A 308 8.01 2.20 12.09
N ASN A 309 7.82 1.12 12.86
CA ASN A 309 8.55 0.90 14.11
C ASN A 309 10.04 0.53 13.88
N GLY A 310 10.36 -0.10 12.75
CA GLY A 310 11.65 -0.76 12.48
C GLY A 310 12.75 0.05 11.79
N SER A 311 12.57 1.36 11.61
CA SER A 311 13.60 2.26 11.03
C SER A 311 14.07 1.85 9.62
N TYR A 312 13.14 1.44 8.75
CA TYR A 312 13.43 0.91 7.41
C TYR A 312 13.36 1.93 6.28
N ARG A 313 13.73 3.18 6.53
CA ARG A 313 13.69 4.27 5.54
C ARG A 313 14.46 3.98 4.24
N LYS A 314 15.40 3.03 4.26
CA LYS A 314 16.18 2.60 3.08
C LYS A 314 15.68 1.30 2.44
N GLY A 315 14.50 0.84 2.81
CA GLY A 315 13.89 -0.38 2.32
C GLY A 315 13.64 -1.36 3.45
N ALA A 316 12.40 -1.85 3.53
CA ALA A 316 12.01 -2.89 4.45
C ALA A 316 12.67 -4.24 4.06
N PRO A 317 13.14 -5.02 5.04
CA PRO A 317 13.59 -6.38 4.79
C PRO A 317 12.48 -7.24 4.20
N ILE A 318 12.82 -7.97 3.14
CA ILE A 318 11.95 -8.94 2.48
C ILE A 318 12.59 -10.34 2.54
N THR A 319 11.81 -11.38 2.29
CA THR A 319 12.34 -12.75 2.19
C THR A 319 13.30 -12.90 1.00
N ASP A 320 14.08 -13.97 0.97
CA ASP A 320 15.00 -14.30 -0.12
C ASP A 320 14.25 -14.45 -1.46
N LEU A 321 14.38 -13.43 -2.31
CA LEU A 321 13.77 -13.37 -3.64
C LEU A 321 14.33 -14.42 -4.61
N SER A 322 15.45 -15.07 -4.30
CA SER A 322 16.01 -16.11 -5.15
C SER A 322 15.41 -17.50 -4.88
N ASN A 323 14.71 -17.66 -3.75
CA ASN A 323 14.25 -18.96 -3.28
C ASN A 323 12.93 -18.87 -2.50
N LEU A 324 11.82 -18.86 -3.23
CA LEU A 324 10.46 -18.94 -2.71
C LEU A 324 9.93 -20.37 -2.83
N ASN A 325 9.22 -20.84 -1.82
CA ASN A 325 8.74 -22.22 -1.73
C ASN A 325 7.22 -22.31 -1.80
N ILE A 326 6.74 -23.25 -2.61
CA ILE A 326 5.34 -23.64 -2.68
C ILE A 326 5.24 -25.13 -2.38
N GLN A 327 4.34 -25.48 -1.47
CA GLN A 327 3.97 -26.84 -1.16
C GLN A 327 2.57 -27.15 -1.70
N ILE A 328 2.44 -28.20 -2.50
CA ILE A 328 1.14 -28.65 -3.02
C ILE A 328 0.67 -29.84 -2.20
N THR A 329 -0.55 -29.74 -1.68
CA THR A 329 -1.14 -30.79 -0.84
C THR A 329 -2.57 -31.12 -1.26
N ASP A 330 -2.98 -32.34 -0.98
CA ASP A 330 -4.37 -32.76 -1.03
C ASP A 330 -5.12 -32.13 0.14
N ARG A 331 -6.22 -31.43 -0.14
CA ARG A 331 -6.98 -30.67 0.85
C ARG A 331 -7.62 -31.56 1.93
N ASN A 332 -8.01 -32.78 1.58
CA ASN A 332 -8.73 -33.69 2.48
C ASN A 332 -7.79 -34.48 3.39
N THR A 333 -6.60 -34.82 2.90
CA THR A 333 -5.64 -35.65 3.62
C THR A 333 -4.43 -34.88 4.16
N GLY A 334 -4.15 -33.69 3.63
CA GLY A 334 -2.94 -32.92 3.91
C GLY A 334 -1.66 -33.53 3.30
N LEU A 335 -1.77 -34.61 2.54
CA LEU A 335 -0.62 -35.31 1.95
C LEU A 335 -0.08 -34.54 0.74
N PRO A 336 1.24 -34.60 0.49
CA PRO A 336 1.85 -33.93 -0.64
C PRO A 336 1.38 -34.50 -1.98
N ILE A 337 1.17 -33.64 -2.97
CA ILE A 337 0.81 -34.03 -4.35
C ILE A 337 2.02 -33.87 -5.25
N SER A 338 2.55 -34.99 -5.74
CA SER A 338 3.65 -34.99 -6.70
C SER A 338 3.18 -34.77 -8.14
N GLY A 339 4.03 -34.14 -8.96
CA GLY A 339 3.76 -33.92 -10.37
C GLY A 339 2.51 -33.08 -10.65
N ALA A 340 2.13 -32.18 -9.75
CA ALA A 340 1.15 -31.13 -10.02
C ALA A 340 1.80 -30.07 -10.89
N LYS A 341 1.16 -29.71 -12.01
CA LYS A 341 1.66 -28.67 -12.92
C LYS A 341 1.49 -27.31 -12.27
N ILE A 342 2.58 -26.54 -12.18
CA ILE A 342 2.64 -25.22 -11.56
C ILE A 342 3.07 -24.23 -12.64
N LYS A 343 2.24 -23.21 -12.85
CA LYS A 343 2.56 -22.08 -13.71
C LYS A 343 2.58 -20.80 -12.89
N ILE A 344 3.58 -19.95 -13.12
CA ILE A 344 3.76 -18.70 -12.39
C ILE A 344 3.97 -17.58 -13.39
N TRP A 345 3.21 -16.50 -13.24
CA TRP A 345 3.30 -15.29 -14.04
C TRP A 345 3.77 -14.12 -13.20
N TYR A 346 4.55 -13.22 -13.81
CA TYR A 346 4.61 -11.85 -13.31
C TYR A 346 3.36 -11.11 -13.77
N VAL A 347 2.84 -10.27 -12.89
CA VAL A 347 1.67 -9.42 -13.15
C VAL A 347 2.11 -7.97 -13.03
N GLN A 348 1.79 -7.18 -14.05
CA GLN A 348 2.00 -5.74 -14.02
C GLN A 348 0.72 -5.11 -13.47
N GLY A 349 0.80 -4.36 -12.36
CA GLY A 349 -0.33 -3.64 -11.78
C GLY A 349 -0.67 -2.35 -12.52
N ILE A 350 -0.59 -2.43 -13.85
CA ILE A 350 -1.07 -1.44 -14.79
C ILE A 350 -2.15 -2.13 -15.59
N SER A 351 -3.38 -1.66 -15.42
CA SER A 351 -4.57 -2.23 -16.06
C SER A 351 -4.32 -2.47 -17.55
N ASP A 352 -4.79 -3.62 -18.04
CA ASP A 352 -4.69 -4.09 -19.42
C ASP A 352 -3.26 -4.48 -19.90
N SER A 353 -2.23 -4.33 -19.06
CA SER A 353 -0.91 -4.83 -19.42
C SER A 353 -0.85 -6.36 -19.34
N PRO A 354 -0.30 -7.03 -20.37
CA PRO A 354 -0.29 -8.49 -20.42
C PRO A 354 0.68 -9.06 -19.37
N SER A 355 0.17 -9.98 -18.56
CA SER A 355 0.98 -10.81 -17.66
C SER A 355 1.88 -11.73 -18.46
N GLY A 356 3.11 -11.97 -18.00
CA GLY A 356 4.06 -12.85 -18.67
C GLY A 356 4.39 -14.10 -17.86
N LEU A 357 4.42 -15.24 -18.54
CA LEU A 357 4.75 -16.53 -17.90
C LEU A 357 6.24 -16.58 -17.56
N LEU A 358 6.55 -16.81 -16.28
CA LEU A 358 7.92 -16.98 -15.77
C LEU A 358 8.31 -18.46 -15.67
N TYR A 359 7.40 -19.28 -15.14
CA TYR A 359 7.66 -20.69 -14.86
C TYR A 359 6.50 -21.56 -15.35
N ASP A 360 6.83 -22.71 -15.94
CA ASP A 360 5.90 -23.80 -16.26
C ASP A 360 6.59 -25.12 -15.89
N ASN A 361 6.37 -25.57 -14.65
CA ASN A 361 7.07 -26.69 -14.03
C ASN A 361 6.09 -27.63 -13.34
N ALA A 362 6.60 -28.62 -12.61
CA ALA A 362 5.80 -29.52 -11.80
C ALA A 362 6.37 -29.68 -10.38
N SER A 363 5.50 -29.98 -9.41
CA SER A 363 5.90 -30.31 -8.04
C SER A 363 6.72 -31.61 -7.99
N ASN A 364 7.68 -31.65 -7.06
CA ASN A 364 8.54 -32.82 -6.82
C ASN A 364 7.79 -33.96 -6.11
N GLU A 365 8.48 -35.06 -5.77
CA GLU A 365 7.90 -36.22 -5.07
C GLU A 365 7.29 -35.88 -3.71
N GLN A 366 7.82 -34.84 -3.05
CA GLN A 366 7.33 -34.33 -1.77
C GLN A 366 6.29 -33.22 -1.96
N GLY A 367 5.81 -32.98 -3.19
CA GLY A 367 4.82 -31.94 -3.51
C GLY A 367 5.34 -30.51 -3.48
N GLY A 368 6.65 -30.32 -3.33
CA GLY A 368 7.28 -29.00 -3.28
C GLY A 368 7.71 -28.48 -4.66
N PHE A 369 7.79 -27.16 -4.79
CA PHE A 369 8.44 -26.45 -5.89
C PHE A 369 9.07 -25.16 -5.37
N SER A 370 10.31 -24.89 -5.78
CA SER A 370 11.05 -23.68 -5.43
C SER A 370 11.32 -22.84 -6.67
N PHE A 371 11.16 -21.52 -6.56
CA PHE A 371 11.36 -20.59 -7.67
C PHE A 371 11.92 -19.26 -7.16
N GLY A 372 12.65 -18.53 -8.00
CA GLY A 372 13.00 -17.14 -7.72
C GLY A 372 11.89 -16.20 -8.15
N TRP A 373 11.72 -15.06 -7.47
CA TRP A 373 10.79 -14.00 -7.82
C TRP A 373 10.93 -13.61 -9.29
N GLY A 374 12.18 -13.46 -9.77
CA GLY A 374 12.50 -13.19 -11.17
C GLY A 374 12.58 -11.70 -11.52
N SER A 375 12.76 -10.80 -10.53
CA SER A 375 12.95 -9.37 -10.78
C SER A 375 14.30 -9.08 -11.44
N GLN A 376 14.34 -8.03 -12.27
CA GLN A 376 15.61 -7.43 -12.74
C GLN A 376 16.05 -6.23 -11.87
N GLY A 377 15.29 -5.91 -10.82
CA GLY A 377 15.52 -4.78 -9.92
C GLY A 377 14.75 -4.94 -8.61
N ASP A 378 14.50 -3.81 -7.95
CA ASP A 378 13.68 -3.76 -6.74
C ASP A 378 12.23 -4.17 -7.07
N PRO A 379 11.67 -5.22 -6.46
CA PRO A 379 10.32 -5.69 -6.77
C PRO A 379 9.22 -4.75 -6.24
N HIS A 380 9.55 -3.74 -5.43
CA HIS A 380 8.62 -2.74 -4.91
C HIS A 380 8.25 -1.67 -5.96
N ASN A 381 7.72 -2.11 -7.10
CA ASN A 381 7.29 -1.24 -8.18
C ASN A 381 6.07 -1.81 -8.89
N ASN A 382 5.28 -0.96 -9.55
CA ASN A 382 4.02 -1.30 -10.21
C ASN A 382 4.11 -2.37 -11.32
N TYR A 383 5.31 -2.75 -11.77
CA TYR A 383 5.52 -3.72 -12.83
C TYR A 383 5.89 -5.11 -12.30
N ASP A 384 6.27 -5.23 -11.02
CA ASP A 384 6.95 -6.42 -10.52
C ASP A 384 6.55 -6.85 -9.10
N PHE A 385 5.61 -6.14 -8.48
CA PHE A 385 5.20 -6.36 -7.08
C PHE A 385 4.29 -7.58 -6.86
N LEU A 386 3.87 -8.28 -7.93
CA LEU A 386 2.83 -9.31 -7.87
C LEU A 386 3.16 -10.55 -8.72
N ARG A 387 2.82 -11.73 -8.19
CA ARG A 387 2.89 -13.02 -8.88
C ARG A 387 1.54 -13.72 -8.84
N LEU A 388 1.12 -14.27 -9.97
CA LEU A 388 -0.03 -15.17 -10.06
C LEU A 388 0.47 -16.60 -10.24
N ILE A 389 0.05 -17.50 -9.36
CA ILE A 389 0.39 -18.92 -9.38
C ILE A 389 -0.86 -19.72 -9.73
N LYS A 390 -0.78 -20.61 -10.71
CA LYS A 390 -1.86 -21.54 -11.07
C LYS A 390 -1.37 -22.98 -11.02
N VAL A 391 -2.16 -23.83 -10.39
CA VAL A 391 -1.81 -25.22 -10.13
C VAL A 391 -2.87 -26.16 -10.69
N TYR A 392 -2.43 -27.21 -11.39
CA TYR A 392 -3.26 -28.21 -12.02
C TYR A 392 -2.77 -29.61 -11.67
N LYS A 393 -3.71 -30.52 -11.43
CA LYS A 393 -3.42 -31.95 -11.29
C LYS A 393 -4.64 -32.74 -11.74
N ASP A 394 -4.42 -33.79 -12.55
CA ASP A 394 -5.50 -34.70 -12.92
C ASP A 394 -6.16 -35.30 -11.68
N GLY A 395 -7.49 -35.31 -11.66
CA GLY A 395 -8.27 -35.73 -10.50
C GLY A 395 -8.45 -34.66 -9.41
N TYR A 396 -7.99 -33.43 -9.64
CA TYR A 396 -8.17 -32.30 -8.73
C TYR A 396 -8.76 -31.07 -9.46
N ALA A 397 -9.50 -30.24 -8.72
CA ALA A 397 -9.89 -28.93 -9.18
C ALA A 397 -8.66 -28.00 -9.28
N PRO A 398 -8.50 -27.23 -10.37
CA PRO A 398 -7.38 -26.31 -10.50
C PRO A 398 -7.55 -25.10 -9.56
N VAL A 399 -6.43 -24.54 -9.10
CA VAL A 399 -6.40 -23.42 -8.14
C VAL A 399 -5.50 -22.31 -8.67
N ALA A 400 -5.91 -21.05 -8.44
CA ALA A 400 -5.09 -19.86 -8.62
C ALA A 400 -4.86 -19.17 -7.27
N MET A 401 -3.71 -18.51 -7.12
CA MET A 401 -3.35 -17.72 -5.94
C MET A 401 -2.41 -16.58 -6.33
N TYR A 402 -2.63 -15.40 -5.75
CA TYR A 402 -1.68 -14.30 -5.82
C TYR A 402 -0.69 -14.31 -4.66
N VAL A 403 0.54 -13.89 -4.95
CA VAL A 403 1.57 -13.58 -3.96
C VAL A 403 2.15 -12.21 -4.29
N SER A 404 2.05 -11.28 -3.36
CA SER A 404 2.59 -9.92 -3.47
C SER A 404 3.92 -9.80 -2.73
N VAL A 405 4.71 -8.77 -3.05
CA VAL A 405 5.90 -8.40 -2.24
C VAL A 405 5.55 -8.17 -0.78
N PHE A 406 4.34 -7.70 -0.48
CA PHE A 406 3.89 -7.48 0.89
C PHE A 406 3.64 -8.80 1.64
N ASP A 407 3.23 -9.87 0.95
CA ASP A 407 3.18 -11.21 1.55
C ASP A 407 4.60 -11.70 1.92
N LEU A 408 5.61 -11.31 1.15
CA LEU A 408 7.00 -11.61 1.43
C LEU A 408 7.51 -10.81 2.64
N GLU A 409 7.18 -9.52 2.74
CA GLU A 409 7.50 -8.68 3.89
C GLU A 409 6.78 -9.17 5.15
N ILE A 410 5.53 -9.60 5.06
CA ILE A 410 4.78 -10.21 6.19
C ILE A 410 5.55 -11.41 6.74
N GLN A 411 5.96 -12.35 5.88
CA GLN A 411 6.71 -13.51 6.35
C GLN A 411 8.05 -13.11 6.96
N LYS A 412 8.73 -12.11 6.39
CA LYS A 412 10.02 -11.65 6.92
C LYS A 412 9.90 -10.94 8.26
N LEU A 413 9.03 -9.94 8.33
CA LEU A 413 8.96 -8.98 9.42
C LEU A 413 8.03 -9.43 10.55
N LEU A 414 6.92 -10.09 10.22
CA LEU A 414 5.91 -10.52 11.21
C LEU A 414 6.10 -11.97 11.64
N GLU A 415 6.55 -12.84 10.73
CA GLU A 415 6.74 -14.26 11.02
C GLU A 415 8.21 -14.66 11.25
N GLY A 416 9.15 -13.75 11.02
CA GLY A 416 10.59 -13.99 11.22
C GLY A 416 11.19 -15.02 10.27
N LYS A 417 10.59 -15.22 9.09
CA LYS A 417 11.04 -16.19 8.09
C LYS A 417 11.96 -15.52 7.08
N ASP A 418 13.12 -16.13 6.82
CA ASP A 418 14.03 -15.65 5.76
C ASP A 418 13.59 -16.09 4.36
N ILE A 419 12.78 -17.15 4.29
CA ILE A 419 12.30 -17.75 3.03
C ILE A 419 10.78 -17.70 3.04
N TYR A 420 10.21 -17.17 1.95
CA TYR A 420 8.77 -17.27 1.75
C TYR A 420 8.37 -18.71 1.50
N SER A 421 7.37 -19.19 2.24
CA SER A 421 6.78 -20.50 2.04
C SER A 421 5.26 -20.42 2.12
N THR A 422 4.58 -21.01 1.14
CA THR A 422 3.12 -21.13 1.14
C THR A 422 2.67 -22.55 0.77
N THR A 423 1.44 -22.89 1.14
CA THR A 423 0.80 -24.17 0.80
C THR A 423 -0.42 -23.90 -0.07
N ILE A 424 -0.49 -24.58 -1.22
CA ILE A 424 -1.66 -24.58 -2.11
C ILE A 424 -2.33 -25.94 -1.99
N SER A 425 -3.50 -25.96 -1.36
CA SER A 425 -4.29 -27.18 -1.16
C SER A 425 -5.29 -27.39 -2.30
N LEU A 426 -5.16 -28.50 -3.02
CA LEU A 426 -6.05 -28.89 -4.11
C LEU A 426 -7.20 -29.75 -3.59
N GLU A 427 -8.42 -29.46 -4.04
CA GLU A 427 -9.61 -30.28 -3.78
C GLU A 427 -9.72 -31.38 -4.84
N PRO A 428 -9.93 -32.66 -4.47
CA PRO A 428 -10.23 -33.71 -5.44
C PRO A 428 -11.45 -33.36 -6.29
N ALA A 429 -11.37 -33.62 -7.60
CA ALA A 429 -12.51 -33.43 -8.50
C ALA A 429 -13.61 -34.44 -8.14
N GLN A 430 -14.86 -33.97 -8.03
CA GLN A 430 -16.03 -34.81 -7.79
C GLN A 430 -16.41 -35.64 -9.02
#